data_AF-A0A178VVV4-F1
#
_entry.id   AF-A0A178VVV4-F1
#
_cell.length_a   1.000
_cell.length_b   1.000
_cell.length_c   1.000
_cell.angle_alpha   90.00
_cell.angle_beta   90.00
_cell.angle_gamma   90.00
#
_symmetry.space_group_name_H-M   'P 1'
#
loop_
_entity.id
_entity.type
_entity.pdbx_description
1 polymer ?
#
loop_
_entity_poly.entity_id
_entity_poly.type
_entity_poly.pdbx_seq_one_letter_code
_entity_poly.pdbx_strand_id
1 'polypeptide(L)'
;MQLAGERVFSFGARLLVITWYFIVLVLTQSYTASLASLLTSRQLDPTVTSMRSLLEKGENVGYPRTSFIFGKLKESGFTSSSLIPFDSAEDCDKLLRKGPKKGGISAAFMEVPYLRLFLGQYCKDYQMVEEPFSVDGFGFVSSHNEIFLRIALK
;
A
#
# COMPACT_ATOMS: atom_id res chain seq x y z
N MET A 1 -14.47 -44.74 55.92
CA MET A 1 -15.40 -43.89 55.15
C MET A 1 -14.65 -42.63 54.74
N GLN A 2 -13.93 -42.67 53.61
CA GLN A 2 -13.20 -41.51 53.07
C GLN A 2 -13.26 -41.60 51.54
N LEU A 3 -14.34 -41.11 50.93
CA LEU A 3 -14.46 -40.99 49.47
C LEU A 3 -15.42 -39.86 49.13
N ALA A 4 -14.96 -38.61 49.15
CA ALA A 4 -15.73 -37.51 48.54
C ALA A 4 -14.91 -36.25 48.18
N GLY A 5 -13.80 -35.95 48.86
CA GLY A 5 -13.12 -34.65 48.73
C GLY A 5 -12.15 -34.51 47.55
N GLU A 6 -11.46 -35.57 47.13
CA GLU A 6 -10.31 -35.44 46.20
C GLU A 6 -10.69 -35.43 44.72
N ARG A 7 -11.82 -36.04 44.34
CA ARG A 7 -12.28 -36.06 42.93
C ARG A 7 -12.80 -34.70 42.44
N VAL A 8 -13.29 -33.86 43.36
CA VAL A 8 -13.89 -32.56 43.03
C VAL A 8 -12.80 -31.55 42.65
N PHE A 9 -11.64 -31.60 43.31
CA PHE A 9 -10.50 -30.73 43.00
C PHE A 9 -9.90 -31.06 41.62
N SER A 10 -9.80 -32.34 41.26
CA SER A 10 -9.36 -32.74 39.92
C SER A 10 -10.34 -32.35 38.82
N PHE A 11 -11.66 -32.38 39.07
CA PHE A 11 -12.66 -31.96 38.10
C PHE A 11 -12.70 -30.43 37.94
N GLY A 12 -12.64 -29.69 39.06
CA GLY A 12 -12.55 -28.23 39.07
C GLY A 12 -11.28 -27.71 38.39
N ALA A 13 -10.12 -28.30 38.70
CA ALA A 13 -8.86 -27.96 38.06
C ALA A 13 -8.87 -28.24 36.55
N ARG A 14 -9.47 -29.36 36.10
CA ARG A 14 -9.63 -29.66 34.67
C ARG A 14 -10.54 -28.65 33.97
N LEU A 15 -11.65 -28.25 34.60
CA LEU A 15 -12.53 -27.22 34.05
C LEU A 15 -11.82 -25.87 33.94
N LEU A 16 -11.02 -25.48 34.94
CA LEU A 16 -10.21 -24.25 34.87
C LEU A 16 -9.19 -24.30 33.73
N VAL A 17 -8.50 -25.43 33.54
CA VAL A 17 -7.56 -25.59 32.42
C VAL A 17 -8.29 -25.51 31.07
N ILE A 18 -9.45 -26.15 30.92
CA ILE A 18 -10.25 -26.09 29.69
C ILE A 18 -10.72 -24.65 29.42
N THR A 19 -11.26 -23.96 30.42
CA THR A 19 -11.66 -22.55 30.31
C THR A 19 -10.46 -21.66 29.98
N TRP A 20 -9.31 -21.89 30.60
CA TRP A 20 -8.08 -21.16 30.31
C TRP A 20 -7.63 -21.34 28.85
N TYR A 21 -7.60 -22.58 28.35
CA TYR A 21 -7.31 -22.87 26.95
C TYR A 21 -8.32 -22.22 26.00
N PHE A 22 -9.61 -22.21 26.38
CA PHE A 22 -10.66 -21.55 25.59
C PHE A 22 -10.42 -20.04 25.47
N ILE A 23 -10.01 -19.37 26.55
CA ILE A 23 -9.64 -17.94 26.54
C ILE A 23 -8.45 -17.69 25.60
N VAL A 24 -7.40 -18.52 25.68
CA VAL A 24 -6.22 -18.41 24.80
C VAL A 24 -6.59 -18.63 23.33
N LEU A 25 -7.48 -19.58 23.04
CA LEU A 25 -8.01 -19.83 21.70
C LEU A 25 -8.80 -18.64 21.16
N VAL A 26 -9.70 -18.07 21.96
CA VAL A 26 -10.48 -16.88 21.56
C VAL A 26 -9.55 -15.68 21.32
N LEU A 27 -8.55 -15.45 22.18
CA LEU A 27 -7.56 -14.38 21.96
C LEU A 27 -6.77 -14.58 20.67
N THR A 28 -6.35 -15.81 20.37
CA THR A 28 -5.62 -16.12 19.13
C THR A 28 -6.49 -15.88 17.89
N GLN A 29 -7.75 -16.29 17.94
CA GLN A 29 -8.72 -16.04 16.87
C GLN A 29 -9.04 -14.56 16.74
N SER A 30 -9.24 -13.83 17.84
CA SER A 30 -9.47 -12.39 17.82
C SER A 30 -8.25 -11.62 17.32
N TYR A 31 -7.02 -12.03 17.69
CA TYR A 31 -5.80 -11.41 17.17
C TYR A 31 -5.61 -11.71 15.67
N THR A 32 -5.86 -12.95 15.26
CA THR A 32 -5.83 -13.34 13.84
C THR A 32 -6.92 -12.62 13.04
N ALA A 33 -8.12 -12.45 13.62
CA ALA A 33 -9.24 -11.76 12.99
C ALA A 33 -9.04 -10.24 12.95
N SER A 34 -8.48 -9.63 14.00
CA SER A 34 -8.10 -8.21 13.99
C SER A 34 -6.95 -7.93 13.03
N LEU A 35 -5.97 -8.84 12.93
CA LEU A 35 -4.89 -8.75 11.94
C LEU A 35 -5.43 -8.95 10.52
N ALA A 36 -6.30 -9.94 10.29
CA ALA A 36 -6.96 -10.17 9.02
C ALA A 36 -7.89 -8.99 8.66
N SER A 37 -8.58 -8.40 9.63
CA SER A 37 -9.42 -7.21 9.44
C SER A 37 -8.57 -5.99 9.12
N LEU A 38 -7.39 -5.83 9.71
CA LEU A 38 -6.43 -4.77 9.35
C LEU A 38 -5.87 -4.96 7.93
N LEU A 39 -5.50 -6.19 7.57
CA LEU A 39 -5.02 -6.54 6.22
C LEU A 39 -6.14 -6.38 5.16
N THR A 40 -7.37 -6.74 5.51
CA THR A 40 -8.54 -6.61 4.63
C THR A 40 -9.04 -5.17 4.56
N SER A 41 -9.01 -4.42 5.65
CA SER A 41 -9.44 -3.00 5.69
C SER A 41 -8.52 -2.09 4.89
N ARG A 42 -7.22 -2.43 4.77
CA ARG A 42 -6.31 -1.75 3.83
C ARG A 42 -6.58 -2.12 2.38
N GLN A 43 -7.18 -3.28 2.13
CA GLN A 43 -7.46 -3.77 0.77
C GLN A 43 -8.85 -3.37 0.25
N LEU A 44 -9.82 -3.09 1.13
CA LEU A 44 -11.23 -2.89 0.77
C LEU A 44 -11.73 -1.45 0.80
N ASP A 45 -10.88 -0.48 1.11
CA ASP A 45 -11.26 0.94 1.05
C ASP A 45 -10.61 1.65 -0.14
N PRO A 46 -11.10 1.45 -1.39
CA PRO A 46 -10.88 2.40 -2.45
C PRO A 46 -11.84 3.58 -2.26
N THR A 47 -11.85 4.20 -1.08
CA THR A 47 -12.64 5.40 -0.86
C THR A 47 -11.94 6.55 -1.55
N VAL A 48 -12.48 6.83 -2.74
CA VAL A 48 -12.25 7.97 -3.62
C VAL A 48 -11.08 7.78 -4.61
N THR A 49 -11.45 7.23 -5.77
CA THR A 49 -10.77 7.30 -7.07
C THR A 49 -10.04 6.02 -7.50
N SER A 50 -10.78 4.91 -7.62
CA SER A 50 -10.29 3.72 -8.34
C SER A 50 -9.86 4.10 -9.76
N MET A 51 -8.75 3.55 -10.26
CA MET A 51 -8.29 3.69 -11.65
C MET A 51 -9.40 3.52 -12.68
N ARG A 52 -10.37 2.62 -12.43
CA ARG A 52 -11.56 2.45 -13.27
C ARG A 52 -12.38 3.72 -13.37
N SER A 53 -12.61 4.42 -12.27
CA SER A 53 -13.31 5.70 -12.26
C SER A 53 -12.52 6.82 -12.95
N LEU A 54 -11.19 6.81 -12.89
CA LEU A 54 -10.35 7.74 -13.67
C LEU A 54 -10.44 7.46 -15.16
N LEU A 55 -10.44 6.17 -15.52
CA LEU A 55 -10.53 5.69 -16.89
C LEU A 55 -11.91 5.99 -17.49
N GLU A 56 -12.99 5.70 -16.75
CA GLU A 56 -14.38 5.97 -17.15
C GLU A 56 -14.65 7.47 -17.31
N LYS A 57 -14.03 8.31 -16.47
CA LYS A 57 -14.16 9.77 -16.56
C LYS A 57 -13.22 10.39 -17.59
N GLY A 58 -12.25 9.63 -18.13
CA GLY A 58 -11.21 10.14 -19.03
C GLY A 58 -10.39 11.27 -18.41
N GLU A 59 -10.17 11.24 -17.10
CA GLU A 59 -9.47 12.31 -16.39
C GLU A 59 -7.98 12.32 -16.72
N ASN A 60 -7.37 13.51 -16.67
CA ASN A 60 -5.96 13.67 -16.91
C ASN A 60 -5.15 13.14 -15.72
N VAL A 61 -4.14 12.34 -16.03
CA VAL A 61 -3.32 11.61 -15.08
C VAL A 61 -1.85 11.96 -15.30
N GLY A 62 -1.16 12.29 -14.22
CA GLY A 62 0.27 12.58 -14.24
C GLY A 62 1.13 11.33 -14.15
N TYR A 63 2.25 11.30 -14.88
CA TYR A 63 3.30 10.29 -14.70
C TYR A 63 4.71 10.93 -14.82
N PRO A 64 5.73 10.40 -14.13
CA PRO A 64 7.10 10.83 -14.31
C PRO A 64 7.60 10.46 -15.72
N ARG A 65 8.17 11.40 -16.47
CA ARG A 65 8.64 11.17 -17.86
C ARG A 65 9.58 9.97 -17.99
N THR A 66 10.44 9.75 -17.00
CA THR A 66 11.48 8.71 -16.97
C THR A 66 10.99 7.37 -16.39
N SER A 67 9.69 7.16 -16.26
CA SER A 67 9.14 5.97 -15.60
C SER A 67 8.57 4.94 -16.58
N PHE A 68 8.70 3.66 -16.22
CA PHE A 68 8.06 2.54 -16.91
C PHE A 68 6.52 2.52 -16.71
N ILE A 69 6.03 3.38 -15.83
CA ILE A 69 4.62 3.57 -15.51
C ILE A 69 3.83 3.96 -16.77
N PHE A 70 4.43 4.71 -17.70
CA PHE A 70 3.76 5.08 -18.96
C PHE A 70 3.29 3.85 -19.77
N GLY A 71 4.16 2.85 -19.92
CA GLY A 71 3.83 1.61 -20.64
C GLY A 71 2.72 0.84 -19.92
N LYS A 72 2.80 0.79 -18.60
CA LYS A 72 1.82 0.12 -17.74
C LYS A 72 0.45 0.79 -17.74
N LEU A 73 0.39 2.12 -17.74
CA LEU A 73 -0.87 2.87 -17.86
C LEU A 73 -1.51 2.70 -19.24
N LYS A 74 -0.70 2.58 -20.30
CA LYS A 74 -1.19 2.27 -21.64
C LYS A 74 -1.76 0.85 -21.71
N GLU A 75 -1.09 -0.13 -21.10
CA GLU A 75 -1.60 -1.51 -20.97
C GLU A 75 -2.91 -1.57 -20.18
N SER A 76 -3.08 -0.72 -19.16
CA SER A 76 -4.30 -0.66 -18.35
C SER A 76 -5.46 0.08 -19.03
N GLY A 77 -5.26 0.64 -20.23
CA GLY A 77 -6.29 1.23 -21.06
C GLY A 77 -6.32 2.77 -21.12
N PHE A 78 -5.37 3.47 -20.48
CA PHE A 78 -5.33 4.93 -20.55
C PHE A 78 -4.90 5.43 -21.94
N THR A 79 -5.59 6.46 -22.44
CA THR A 79 -5.25 7.11 -23.70
C THR A 79 -4.02 8.01 -23.53
N SER A 80 -3.11 8.00 -24.49
CA SER A 80 -1.90 8.85 -24.45
C SER A 80 -2.18 10.34 -24.25
N SER A 81 -3.37 10.83 -24.61
CA SER A 81 -3.79 12.22 -24.46
C SER A 81 -4.20 12.60 -23.04
N SER A 82 -4.63 11.65 -22.21
CA SER A 82 -4.92 11.90 -20.79
C SER A 82 -3.68 11.75 -19.91
N LEU A 83 -2.58 11.21 -20.46
CA LEU A 83 -1.32 11.03 -19.76
C LEU A 83 -0.44 12.28 -19.88
N ILE A 84 -0.24 12.98 -18.77
CA ILE A 84 0.59 14.19 -18.71
C ILE A 84 1.94 13.86 -18.08
N PRO A 85 3.06 13.99 -18.83
CA PRO A 85 4.39 13.80 -18.27
C PRO A 85 4.78 14.98 -17.37
N PHE A 86 5.41 14.68 -16.23
CA PHE A 86 6.10 15.67 -15.40
C PHE A 86 7.53 15.22 -15.10
N ASP A 87 8.42 16.17 -14.85
CA ASP A 87 9.85 15.94 -14.65
C ASP A 87 10.30 16.20 -13.20
N SER A 88 9.55 16.99 -12.43
CA SER A 88 9.86 17.31 -11.03
C SER A 88 8.63 17.24 -10.11
N ALA A 89 8.89 17.11 -8.81
CA ALA A 89 7.87 17.12 -7.76
C ALA A 89 7.07 18.44 -7.75
N GLU A 90 7.74 19.57 -7.93
CA GLU A 90 7.09 20.89 -7.95
C GLU A 90 6.13 21.04 -9.14
N ASP A 91 6.46 20.44 -10.28
CA ASP A 91 5.59 20.48 -11.45
C ASP A 91 4.39 19.55 -11.27
N CYS A 92 4.57 18.42 -10.57
CA CYS A 92 3.47 17.56 -10.14
C CYS A 92 2.50 18.32 -9.20
N ASP A 93 3.01 19.00 -8.17
CA ASP A 93 2.19 19.83 -7.26
C ASP A 93 1.41 20.90 -8.03
N LYS A 94 2.07 21.65 -8.94
CA LYS A 94 1.39 22.65 -9.78
C LYS A 94 0.28 22.04 -10.63
N LEU A 95 0.50 20.86 -11.22
CA LEU A 95 -0.50 20.18 -12.04
C LEU A 95 -1.68 19.67 -11.21
N LEU A 96 -1.42 19.13 -10.01
CA LEU A 96 -2.45 18.70 -9.07
C LEU A 96 -3.28 19.89 -8.56
N ARG A 97 -2.62 21.01 -8.22
CA ARG A 97 -3.29 22.26 -7.79
C ARG A 97 -4.15 22.88 -8.89
N LYS A 98 -3.75 22.77 -10.16
CA LYS A 98 -4.55 23.22 -11.30
C LYS A 98 -5.84 22.39 -11.43
N GLY A 99 -5.77 21.10 -11.12
CA GLY A 99 -6.88 20.15 -11.20
C GLY A 99 -7.36 19.87 -12.64
N PRO A 100 -8.20 18.85 -12.85
CA PRO A 100 -8.60 18.39 -14.18
C PRO A 100 -9.37 19.45 -14.98
N LYS A 101 -10.14 20.32 -14.31
CA LYS A 101 -10.98 21.34 -14.96
C LYS A 101 -10.20 22.46 -15.65
N LYS A 102 -8.94 22.68 -15.29
CA LYS A 102 -8.08 23.73 -15.86
C LYS A 102 -6.91 23.15 -16.67
N GLY A 103 -7.03 21.90 -17.12
CA GLY A 103 -5.97 21.19 -17.84
C GLY A 103 -4.81 20.72 -16.95
N GLY A 104 -5.03 20.64 -15.64
CA GLY A 104 -4.14 19.96 -14.70
C GLY A 104 -4.41 18.47 -14.64
N ILE A 105 -3.89 17.80 -13.61
CA ILE A 105 -4.09 16.36 -13.38
C ILE A 105 -5.02 16.13 -12.18
N SER A 106 -5.77 15.04 -12.21
CA SER A 106 -6.62 14.58 -11.12
C SER A 106 -5.86 13.65 -10.16
N ALA A 107 -4.99 12.82 -10.73
CA ALA A 107 -4.15 11.88 -9.99
C ALA A 107 -2.75 11.82 -10.61
N ALA A 108 -1.76 11.42 -9.81
CA ALA A 108 -0.39 11.17 -10.27
C ALA A 108 0.01 9.76 -9.88
N PHE A 109 0.48 8.96 -10.85
CA PHE A 109 1.04 7.64 -10.59
C PHE A 109 2.56 7.74 -10.50
N MET A 110 3.11 7.27 -9.39
CA MET A 110 4.55 7.20 -9.17
C MET A 110 4.87 6.00 -8.28
N GLU A 111 6.12 5.57 -8.28
CA GLU A 111 6.57 4.47 -7.42
C GLU A 111 6.37 4.82 -5.95
N VAL A 112 6.03 3.82 -5.14
CA VAL A 112 5.83 3.94 -3.68
C VAL A 112 6.95 4.74 -2.97
N PRO A 113 8.26 4.49 -3.19
CA PRO A 113 9.31 5.29 -2.55
C PRO A 113 9.28 6.77 -2.97
N TYR A 114 9.05 7.07 -4.25
CA TYR A 114 8.95 8.46 -4.72
C TYR A 114 7.69 9.15 -4.19
N LEU A 115 6.57 8.42 -4.10
CA LEU A 115 5.33 8.93 -3.53
C LEU A 115 5.48 9.29 -2.06
N ARG A 116 6.18 8.44 -1.29
CA ARG A 116 6.47 8.70 0.13
C ARG A 116 7.35 9.93 0.31
N LEU A 117 8.35 10.13 -0.56
CA LEU A 117 9.18 11.33 -0.55
C LEU A 117 8.36 12.58 -0.91
N PHE A 118 7.52 12.49 -1.94
CA PHE A 118 6.63 13.57 -2.36
C PHE A 118 5.64 13.96 -1.24
N LEU A 119 4.98 12.98 -0.62
CA LEU A 119 4.10 13.21 0.52
C LEU A 119 4.87 13.78 1.72
N GLY A 120 6.12 13.35 1.95
CA GLY A 120 6.97 13.94 2.98
C GLY A 120 7.25 15.43 2.73
N GLN A 121 7.43 15.83 1.47
CA GLN A 121 7.62 17.23 1.07
C GLN A 121 6.32 18.05 1.11
N TYR A 122 5.19 17.44 0.74
CA TYR A 122 3.88 18.08 0.59
C TYR A 122 2.83 17.51 1.57
N CYS A 123 3.23 17.41 2.84
CA CYS A 123 2.65 16.60 3.94
C CYS A 123 1.18 16.85 4.31
N LYS A 124 0.48 17.79 3.68
CA LYS A 124 -0.88 18.20 4.09
C LYS A 124 -1.92 18.28 2.98
N ASP A 125 -1.51 18.30 1.71
CA ASP A 125 -2.42 18.56 0.60
C ASP A 125 -2.80 17.30 -0.19
N TYR A 126 -2.08 16.19 0.04
CA TYR A 126 -2.19 14.98 -0.78
C TYR A 126 -2.30 13.72 0.07
N GLN A 127 -3.12 12.79 -0.40
CA GLN A 127 -3.29 11.48 0.22
C GLN A 127 -2.77 10.40 -0.74
N MET A 128 -2.01 9.45 -0.20
CA MET A 128 -1.67 8.23 -0.92
C MET A 128 -2.91 7.35 -1.02
N VAL A 129 -3.36 7.08 -2.24
CA VAL A 129 -4.31 6.01 -2.51
C VAL A 129 -3.50 4.81 -2.96
N GLU A 130 -3.38 3.80 -2.09
CA GLU A 130 -2.75 2.53 -2.45
C GLU A 130 -3.71 1.75 -3.33
N GLU A 131 -3.53 1.83 -4.64
CA GLU A 131 -4.20 0.94 -5.56
C GLU A 131 -3.39 -0.38 -5.67
N PRO A 132 -4.03 -1.56 -5.74
CA PRO A 132 -3.36 -2.82 -6.03
C PRO A 132 -2.87 -2.87 -7.49
N PHE A 133 -1.98 -1.96 -7.85
CA PHE A 133 -1.28 -1.96 -9.12
C PHE A 133 0.04 -2.71 -8.94
N SER A 134 0.06 -3.97 -9.39
CA SER A 134 1.23 -4.83 -9.32
C SER A 134 2.28 -4.37 -10.34
N VAL A 135 3.05 -3.34 -9.98
CA VAL A 135 4.30 -3.02 -10.68
C VAL A 135 5.38 -3.99 -10.22
N ASP A 136 6.09 -4.55 -11.20
CA ASP A 136 7.23 -5.43 -10.95
C ASP A 136 8.29 -4.68 -10.12
N GLY A 137 8.93 -5.37 -9.19
CA GLY A 137 9.77 -4.77 -8.16
C GLY A 137 11.07 -4.18 -8.70
N PHE A 138 11.75 -3.38 -7.88
CA PHE A 138 13.11 -2.94 -8.19
C PHE A 138 14.10 -4.10 -8.05
N GLY A 139 14.78 -4.45 -9.14
CA GLY A 139 15.89 -5.41 -9.16
C GLY A 139 17.18 -4.75 -9.59
N PHE A 140 18.29 -5.01 -8.87
CA PHE A 140 19.63 -4.61 -9.30
C PHE A 140 20.23 -5.73 -10.15
N VAL A 141 20.58 -5.43 -11.40
CA VAL A 141 21.38 -6.33 -12.24
C VAL A 141 22.79 -5.77 -12.32
N SER A 142 23.74 -6.42 -11.64
CA SER A 142 25.16 -6.16 -11.83
C SER A 142 25.71 -7.10 -12.90
N SER A 143 25.97 -6.60 -14.10
CA SER A 143 26.79 -7.30 -15.08
C SER A 143 28.22 -7.31 -14.55
N HIS A 144 28.66 -8.45 -14.01
CA HIS A 144 29.97 -8.60 -13.41
C HIS A 144 31.04 -8.67 -14.51
N ASN A 145 31.35 -7.52 -15.13
CA ASN A 145 32.51 -7.38 -15.99
C ASN A 145 33.22 -6.06 -15.66
N GLU A 146 34.29 -6.21 -14.89
CA GLU A 146 35.42 -5.31 -14.67
C GLU A 146 35.24 -3.93 -13.96
N ILE A 147 35.80 -3.89 -12.75
CA ILE A 147 36.79 -2.92 -12.24
C ILE A 147 36.32 -1.47 -11.90
N PHE A 148 36.52 -1.14 -10.61
CA PHE A 148 36.66 0.17 -9.97
C PHE A 148 35.46 1.13 -9.95
N LEU A 149 34.78 1.18 -8.80
CA LEU A 149 34.43 2.48 -8.20
C LEU A 149 34.79 2.47 -6.71
N ARG A 150 35.96 3.04 -6.38
CA ARG A 150 36.26 3.49 -5.02
C ARG A 150 35.36 4.69 -4.75
N ILE A 151 34.31 4.51 -3.96
CA ILE A 151 33.64 5.63 -3.30
C ILE A 151 34.46 5.90 -2.04
N ALA A 152 35.36 6.86 -2.11
CA ALA A 152 35.98 7.43 -0.92
C ALA A 152 34.95 8.36 -0.26
N LEU A 153 34.45 7.97 0.92
CA LEU A 153 33.84 8.92 1.86
C LEU A 153 34.98 9.69 2.56
N LYS A 154 34.74 10.97 2.85
CA LYS A 154 35.58 11.74 3.76
C LYS A 154 35.35 11.31 5.20
#